data_AF-A0AA36ME18-F1
#
_entry.id   AF-A0AA36ME18-F1
#
_cell.length_a   1.000
_cell.length_b   1.000
_cell.length_c   1.000
_cell.angle_alpha   90.00
_cell.angle_beta   90.00
_cell.angle_gamma   90.00
#
_symmetry.space_group_name_H-M   'P 1'
#
loop_
_entity.id
_entity.type
_entity.pdbx_description
1 polymer ?
#
loop_
_entity_poly.entity_id
_entity_poly.type
_entity_poly.pdbx_seq_one_letter_code
_entity_poly.pdbx_strand_id
1 'polypeptide(L)'
;MSKKNYVCVACMEPSSSLYQRYSEGVIRLSDCKKCGEVVDKYVEYDIMLVVIDLIIHNISAYRHLIYNMHIQHQFRLAVIFLFCDAYDKWISGRVGIYNIYDLEWIFYKSLLQSAIEMSTYVAFIMLFELMKTFSLSRMLLVCRGTIIGYYGNVAVVFSIIFRLSSEFSYRSVTELFIFISHIQVQRTLFPDLAFFVNFMVVALGVALSKYCGQLCRNILEY
;
A
#
# COMPACT_ATOMS: atom_id res chain seq x y z
N MET A 1 -9.33 -0.11 29.53
CA MET A 1 -8.97 -0.92 28.34
C MET A 1 -9.63 -0.29 27.13
N SER A 2 -8.85 0.32 26.23
CA SER A 2 -9.38 0.90 24.98
C SER A 2 -10.08 -0.20 24.18
N LYS A 3 -11.37 -0.03 23.89
CA LYS A 3 -12.13 -0.93 23.01
C LYS A 3 -11.47 -0.88 21.63
N LYS A 4 -10.59 -1.85 21.35
CA LYS A 4 -10.12 -2.10 19.98
C LYS A 4 -11.31 -2.71 19.23
N ASN A 5 -11.90 -1.92 18.35
CA ASN A 5 -12.92 -2.40 17.42
C ASN A 5 -12.19 -3.11 16.29
N TYR A 6 -12.16 -4.44 16.36
CA TYR A 6 -11.68 -5.27 15.27
C TYR A 6 -12.73 -5.34 14.16
N VAL A 7 -12.34 -5.75 12.96
CA VAL A 7 -13.24 -5.80 11.81
C VAL A 7 -13.21 -7.19 11.19
N CYS A 8 -14.38 -7.74 10.84
CA CYS A 8 -14.45 -9.01 10.15
C CYS A 8 -13.82 -8.92 8.75
N VAL A 9 -12.89 -9.82 8.42
CA VAL A 9 -12.20 -9.85 7.13
C VAL A 9 -13.11 -10.25 5.96
N ALA A 10 -14.27 -10.84 6.23
CA ALA A 10 -15.26 -11.27 5.23
C ALA A 10 -16.35 -10.22 4.97
N CYS A 11 -16.97 -9.67 6.03
CA CYS A 11 -18.15 -8.81 5.91
C CYS A 11 -17.95 -7.36 6.41
N MET A 12 -16.76 -7.00 6.90
CA MET A 12 -16.43 -5.67 7.45
C MET A 12 -17.26 -5.24 8.67
N GLU A 13 -18.00 -6.16 9.30
CA GLU A 13 -18.73 -5.86 10.53
C GLU A 13 -17.75 -5.69 11.71
N PRO A 14 -17.90 -4.66 12.56
CA PRO A 14 -17.09 -4.51 13.76
C PRO A 14 -17.31 -5.67 14.74
N SER A 15 -16.22 -6.23 15.25
CA SER A 15 -16.20 -7.28 16.26
C SER A 15 -15.52 -6.78 17.53
N SER A 16 -16.05 -7.21 18.68
CA SER A 16 -15.48 -6.92 19.99
C SER A 16 -14.25 -7.76 20.34
N SER A 17 -14.04 -8.90 19.65
CA SER A 17 -12.91 -9.80 19.89
C SER A 17 -12.55 -10.57 18.63
N LEU A 18 -11.25 -10.74 18.35
CA LEU A 18 -10.74 -11.60 17.28
C LEU A 18 -10.69 -13.08 17.70
N TYR A 19 -10.32 -13.32 18.95
CA TYR A 19 -10.20 -14.65 19.52
C TYR A 19 -10.57 -14.61 21.01
N GLN A 20 -10.99 -15.76 21.52
CA GLN A 20 -11.15 -16.02 22.94
C GLN A 20 -10.00 -16.92 23.41
N ARG A 21 -9.32 -16.53 24.49
CA ARG A 21 -8.33 -17.37 25.16
C ARG A 21 -9.03 -18.21 26.22
N TYR A 22 -8.95 -19.53 26.07
CA TYR A 22 -9.52 -20.48 27.04
C TYR A 22 -8.49 -20.93 28.09
N SER A 23 -7.22 -21.10 27.68
CA SER A 23 -6.08 -21.44 28.55
C SER A 23 -4.76 -20.94 27.94
N GLU A 24 -3.63 -21.13 28.62
CA GLU A 24 -2.32 -20.82 28.03
C GLU A 24 -2.11 -21.66 26.76
N GLY A 25 -1.96 -20.99 25.62
CA GLY A 25 -1.75 -21.61 24.31
C GLY A 25 -3.01 -22.04 23.55
N VAL A 26 -4.20 -22.07 24.16
CA VAL A 26 -5.46 -22.43 23.48
C VAL A 26 -6.28 -21.18 23.20
N ILE A 27 -6.21 -20.72 21.96
CA ILE A 27 -7.08 -19.70 21.40
C ILE A 27 -8.18 -20.35 20.55
N ARG A 28 -9.38 -19.80 20.59
CA ARG A 28 -10.45 -20.11 19.64
C ARG A 28 -10.79 -18.82 18.91
N LEU A 29 -10.80 -18.86 17.58
CA LEU A 29 -11.21 -17.73 16.78
C LEU A 29 -12.69 -17.42 17.01
N SER A 30 -13.02 -16.13 17.04
CA SER A 30 -14.39 -15.67 17.22
C SER A 30 -15.14 -15.75 15.89
N ASP A 31 -16.37 -16.26 15.91
CA ASP A 31 -17.25 -16.27 14.75
C ASP A 31 -17.99 -14.92 14.62
N CYS A 32 -18.15 -14.44 13.39
CA CYS A 32 -18.85 -13.21 13.11
C CYS A 32 -20.37 -13.42 13.25
N LYS A 33 -21.03 -12.60 14.06
CA LYS A 33 -22.49 -12.68 14.30
C LYS A 33 -23.34 -12.46 13.05
N LYS A 34 -22.80 -11.83 12.00
CA LYS A 34 -23.52 -11.46 10.79
C LYS A 34 -23.35 -12.47 9.66
N CYS A 35 -22.12 -12.86 9.34
CA CYS A 35 -21.84 -13.78 8.24
C CYS A 35 -21.62 -15.23 8.69
N GLY A 36 -21.48 -15.50 10.00
CA GLY A 36 -21.20 -16.84 10.52
C GLY A 36 -19.78 -17.37 10.25
N GLU A 37 -18.99 -16.66 9.43
CA GLU A 37 -17.59 -16.98 9.21
C GLU A 37 -16.70 -16.47 10.34
N VAL A 38 -15.49 -17.04 10.43
CA VAL A 38 -14.46 -16.61 11.38
C VAL A 38 -14.09 -15.14 11.13
N VAL A 39 -14.07 -14.32 12.21
CA VAL A 39 -13.82 -12.87 12.13
C VAL A 39 -12.49 -12.56 11.46
N ASP A 40 -11.44 -13.30 11.80
CA ASP A 40 -10.12 -13.12 11.20
C ASP A 40 -9.29 -14.41 11.27
N LYS A 41 -9.26 -15.14 10.15
CA LYS A 41 -8.46 -16.37 10.01
C LYS A 41 -6.94 -16.12 10.03
N TYR A 42 -6.50 -14.90 9.74
CA TYR A 42 -5.08 -14.59 9.58
C TYR A 42 -4.35 -14.42 10.91
N VAL A 43 -5.08 -14.39 12.04
CA VAL A 43 -4.47 -14.32 13.38
C VAL A 43 -3.65 -15.57 13.71
N GLU A 44 -4.04 -16.73 13.19
CA GLU A 44 -3.30 -17.98 13.36
C GLU A 44 -2.26 -18.24 12.26
N TYR A 45 -2.36 -17.49 11.14
CA TYR A 45 -1.50 -17.72 9.99
C TYR A 45 -0.13 -17.06 10.22
N ASP A 46 0.90 -17.70 9.68
CA ASP A 46 2.21 -17.07 9.55
C ASP A 46 2.10 -15.88 8.57
N ILE A 47 2.90 -14.84 8.83
CA ILE A 47 2.98 -13.60 8.04
C ILE A 47 3.22 -13.93 6.56
N MET A 48 3.97 -14.98 6.25
CA MET A 48 4.23 -15.39 4.86
C MET A 48 2.96 -15.75 4.09
N LEU A 49 1.98 -16.41 4.74
CA LEU A 49 0.70 -16.73 4.12
C LEU A 49 -0.12 -15.46 3.88
N VAL A 50 -0.07 -14.50 4.80
CA VAL A 50 -0.70 -13.18 4.62
C VAL A 50 -0.09 -12.46 3.42
N VAL A 51 1.23 -12.50 3.27
CA VAL A 51 1.94 -11.88 2.13
C VAL A 51 1.54 -12.53 0.81
N ILE A 52 1.41 -13.86 0.74
CA ILE A 52 0.95 -14.55 -0.47
C ILE A 52 -0.45 -14.08 -0.87
N ASP A 53 -1.37 -14.02 0.09
CA ASP A 53 -2.74 -13.55 -0.17
C ASP A 53 -2.77 -12.07 -0.59
N LEU A 54 -1.84 -11.24 -0.09
CA LEU A 54 -1.66 -9.86 -0.56
C LEU A 54 -1.12 -9.80 -2.00
N ILE A 55 -0.18 -10.68 -2.36
CA ILE A 55 0.35 -10.77 -3.73
C ILE A 55 -0.75 -11.17 -4.73
N ILE A 56 -1.69 -12.03 -4.31
CA ILE A 56 -2.85 -12.44 -5.12
C ILE A 56 -3.98 -11.37 -5.11
N HIS A 57 -3.77 -10.25 -4.42
CA HIS A 57 -4.74 -9.16 -4.23
C HIS A 57 -6.04 -9.59 -3.54
N ASN A 58 -5.97 -10.52 -2.58
CA ASN A 58 -7.14 -10.97 -1.82
C ASN A 58 -7.61 -9.89 -0.82
N ILE A 59 -8.86 -9.44 -0.96
CA ILE A 59 -9.46 -8.38 -0.13
C ILE A 59 -9.42 -8.69 1.37
N SER A 60 -9.54 -9.96 1.76
CA SER A 60 -9.54 -10.36 3.17
C SER A 60 -8.18 -10.08 3.83
N ALA A 61 -7.07 -10.25 3.11
CA ALA A 61 -5.74 -9.95 3.60
C ALA A 61 -5.51 -8.44 3.75
N TYR A 62 -6.02 -7.61 2.83
CA TYR A 62 -5.99 -6.14 3.01
C TYR A 62 -6.78 -5.69 4.23
N ARG A 63 -7.96 -6.27 4.48
CA ARG A 63 -8.79 -5.96 5.66
C ARG A 63 -8.07 -6.33 6.95
N HIS A 64 -7.46 -7.51 6.99
CA HIS A 64 -6.62 -7.92 8.12
C HIS A 64 -5.47 -6.94 8.34
N LEU A 65 -4.72 -6.59 7.28
CA LEU A 65 -3.54 -5.73 7.36
C LEU A 65 -3.85 -4.30 7.80
N ILE A 66 -4.99 -3.74 7.37
CA ILE A 66 -5.37 -2.35 7.66
C ILE A 66 -6.07 -2.21 9.02
N TYR A 67 -6.98 -3.13 9.36
CA TYR A 67 -7.84 -2.99 10.54
C TYR A 67 -7.42 -3.84 11.75
N ASN A 68 -6.91 -5.05 11.52
CA ASN A 68 -6.68 -6.02 12.60
C ASN A 68 -5.19 -6.18 12.95
N MET A 69 -4.28 -5.88 12.02
CA MET A 69 -2.84 -5.96 12.24
C MET A 69 -2.27 -4.62 12.73
N HIS A 70 -1.50 -4.66 13.81
CA HIS A 70 -0.78 -3.48 14.31
C HIS A 70 0.68 -3.49 13.85
N ILE A 71 0.95 -2.84 12.72
CA ILE A 71 2.32 -2.68 12.22
C ILE A 71 3.05 -1.65 13.09
N GLN A 72 4.05 -2.09 13.86
CA GLN A 72 4.80 -1.22 14.78
C GLN A 72 5.74 -0.25 14.06
N HIS A 73 6.34 -0.66 12.94
CA HIS A 73 7.39 0.10 12.24
C HIS A 73 6.98 0.58 10.84
N GLN A 74 5.81 1.22 10.72
CA GLN A 74 5.27 1.68 9.45
C GLN A 74 6.17 2.68 8.72
N PHE A 75 6.85 3.57 9.45
CA PHE A 75 7.79 4.51 8.85
C PHE A 75 8.96 3.80 8.15
N ARG A 76 9.47 2.70 8.73
CA ARG A 76 10.57 1.92 8.12
C ARG A 76 10.10 1.30 6.80
N LEU A 77 8.88 0.77 6.75
CA LEU A 77 8.30 0.23 5.53
C LEU A 77 8.08 1.32 4.47
N ALA A 78 7.57 2.48 4.86
CA ALA A 78 7.38 3.62 3.95
C ALA A 78 8.71 4.05 3.30
N VAL A 79 9.78 4.12 4.10
CA VAL A 79 11.13 4.43 3.61
C VAL A 79 11.63 3.36 2.64
N ILE A 80 11.42 2.07 2.93
CA ILE A 80 11.78 0.98 2.02
C ILE A 80 11.03 1.12 0.69
N PHE A 81 9.71 1.34 0.72
CA PHE A 81 8.90 1.49 -0.51
C PHE A 81 9.33 2.70 -1.34
N LEU A 82 9.70 3.80 -0.68
CA LEU A 82 10.24 5.00 -1.33
C LEU A 82 11.57 4.70 -2.02
N PHE A 83 12.50 4.04 -1.33
CA PHE A 83 13.80 3.69 -1.92
C PHE A 83 13.67 2.70 -3.08
N CYS A 84 12.77 1.71 -2.99
CA CYS A 84 12.54 0.77 -4.07
C CYS A 84 12.00 1.45 -5.34
N ASP A 85 11.04 2.38 -5.21
CA ASP A 85 10.51 3.15 -6.34
C ASP A 85 11.55 4.12 -6.93
N ALA A 86 12.29 4.82 -6.06
CA ALA A 86 13.39 5.68 -6.48
C ALA A 86 14.48 4.92 -7.23
N TYR A 87 14.78 3.69 -6.78
CA TYR A 87 15.77 2.84 -7.41
C TYR A 87 15.34 2.37 -8.79
N ASP A 88 14.05 2.03 -8.98
CA ASP A 88 13.51 1.63 -10.30
C ASP A 88 13.62 2.75 -11.35
N LYS A 89 13.33 3.99 -10.93
CA LYS A 89 13.53 5.17 -11.77
C LYS A 89 15.01 5.43 -12.06
N TRP A 90 15.87 5.29 -11.05
CA TRP A 90 17.31 5.48 -11.20
C TRP A 90 17.95 4.46 -12.16
N ILE A 91 17.61 3.18 -12.05
CA ILE A 91 18.15 2.14 -12.93
C ILE A 91 17.71 2.33 -14.38
N SER A 92 16.52 2.90 -14.59
CA SER A 92 16.02 3.28 -15.90
C SER A 92 16.75 4.49 -16.48
N GLY A 93 17.10 5.47 -15.64
CA GLY A 93 17.74 6.72 -16.06
C GLY A 93 19.26 6.64 -16.27
N ARG A 94 19.94 5.63 -15.70
CA ARG A 94 21.42 5.52 -15.75
C ARG A 94 22.00 4.94 -17.05
N VAL A 95 21.17 4.54 -18.01
CA VAL A 95 21.63 3.84 -19.22
C VAL A 95 22.55 4.76 -20.03
N GLY A 96 23.80 4.34 -20.22
CA GLY A 96 24.80 5.08 -21.01
C GLY A 96 25.57 6.18 -20.25
N ILE A 97 25.37 6.32 -18.94
CA ILE A 97 26.04 7.33 -18.10
C ILE A 97 27.04 6.65 -17.17
N TYR A 98 28.31 7.04 -17.27
CA TYR A 98 29.41 6.42 -16.52
C TYR A 98 30.04 7.36 -15.48
N ASN A 99 29.81 8.67 -15.59
CA ASN A 99 30.30 9.64 -14.63
C ASN A 99 29.60 9.46 -13.27
N ILE A 100 30.40 9.33 -12.22
CA ILE A 100 29.90 9.09 -10.86
C ILE A 100 29.00 10.24 -10.39
N TYR A 101 29.40 11.49 -10.62
CA TYR A 101 28.62 12.66 -10.23
C TYR A 101 27.26 12.73 -10.94
N ASP A 102 27.21 12.38 -12.22
CA ASP A 102 25.95 12.36 -12.98
C ASP A 102 25.03 11.23 -12.49
N LEU A 103 25.60 10.07 -12.14
CA LEU A 103 24.86 8.95 -11.55
C LEU A 103 24.25 9.29 -10.19
N GLU A 104 25.00 9.98 -9.33
CA GLU A 104 24.52 10.47 -8.03
C GLU A 104 23.42 11.52 -8.21
N TRP A 105 23.58 12.44 -9.16
CA TRP A 105 22.58 13.45 -9.45
C TRP A 105 21.25 12.83 -9.94
N ILE A 106 21.31 11.85 -10.85
CA ILE A 106 20.13 11.10 -11.31
C ILE A 106 19.46 10.37 -10.16
N PHE A 107 20.24 9.85 -9.20
CA PHE A 107 19.70 9.20 -8.01
C PHE A 107 18.90 10.21 -7.16
N TYR A 108 19.46 11.39 -6.87
CA TYR A 108 18.75 12.42 -6.11
C TYR A 108 17.48 12.89 -6.80
N LYS A 109 17.50 13.08 -8.14
CA LYS A 109 16.29 13.42 -8.90
C LYS A 109 15.23 12.32 -8.80
N SER A 110 15.64 11.05 -8.95
CA SER A 110 14.73 9.90 -8.88
C SER A 110 14.11 9.72 -7.49
N LEU A 111 14.89 9.99 -6.44
CA LEU A 111 14.42 9.98 -5.05
C LEU A 111 13.40 11.08 -4.80
N LEU A 112 13.70 12.31 -5.22
CA LEU A 112 12.80 13.44 -5.06
C LEU A 112 11.49 13.26 -5.85
N GLN A 113 11.59 12.78 -7.10
CA GLN A 113 10.43 12.43 -7.92
C GLN A 113 9.53 11.41 -7.20
N SER A 114 10.10 10.36 -6.64
CA SER A 114 9.36 9.30 -5.94
C SER A 114 8.72 9.81 -4.65
N ALA A 115 9.42 10.66 -3.90
CA ALA A 115 8.88 11.29 -2.69
C ALA A 115 7.68 12.19 -3.01
N ILE A 116 7.72 12.93 -4.12
CA ILE A 116 6.61 13.77 -4.58
C ILE A 116 5.44 12.91 -5.08
N GLU A 117 5.68 11.88 -5.89
CA GLU A 117 4.62 10.96 -6.35
C GLU A 117 3.88 10.31 -5.16
N MET A 118 4.62 9.74 -4.19
CA MET A 118 4.01 9.11 -3.02
C MET A 118 3.27 10.12 -2.14
N SER A 119 3.87 11.29 -1.87
CA SER A 119 3.26 12.30 -1.00
C SER A 119 2.01 12.92 -1.62
N THR A 120 2.02 13.21 -2.94
CA THR A 120 0.87 13.76 -3.65
C THR A 120 -0.29 12.77 -3.72
N TYR A 121 -0.02 11.48 -3.95
CA TYR A 121 -1.06 10.45 -3.89
C TYR A 121 -1.67 10.32 -2.50
N VAL A 122 -0.85 10.25 -1.45
CA VAL A 122 -1.34 10.19 -0.06
C VAL A 122 -2.14 11.45 0.27
N ALA A 123 -1.65 12.64 -0.08
CA ALA A 123 -2.37 13.89 0.14
C ALA A 123 -3.71 13.94 -0.59
N PHE A 124 -3.79 13.44 -1.83
CA PHE A 124 -5.04 13.37 -2.60
C PHE A 124 -6.09 12.52 -1.91
N ILE A 125 -5.73 11.31 -1.46
CA ILE A 125 -6.67 10.42 -0.74
C ILE A 125 -7.05 11.01 0.62
N MET A 126 -6.11 11.68 1.29
CA MET A 126 -6.38 12.36 2.56
C MET A 126 -7.33 13.55 2.40
N LEU A 127 -7.21 14.33 1.33
CA LEU A 127 -8.16 15.39 0.99
C LEU A 127 -9.54 14.82 0.69
N PHE A 128 -9.62 13.71 -0.05
CA PHE A 128 -10.89 13.01 -0.31
C PHE A 128 -11.56 12.54 0.98
N GLU A 129 -10.78 12.03 1.95
CA GLU A 129 -11.30 11.67 3.28
C GLU A 129 -11.74 12.91 4.08
N LEU A 130 -10.96 14.00 4.05
CA LEU A 130 -11.26 15.23 4.75
C LEU A 130 -12.59 15.85 4.30
N MET A 131 -12.94 15.70 3.02
CA MET A 131 -14.24 16.12 2.48
C MET A 131 -15.42 15.33 3.07
N LYS A 132 -15.18 14.11 3.57
CA LYS A 132 -16.21 13.27 4.16
C LYS A 132 -16.28 13.40 5.68
N THR A 133 -15.15 13.23 6.38
CA THR A 133 -15.13 13.25 7.85
C THR A 133 -13.85 13.87 8.41
N PHE A 134 -13.99 14.63 9.49
CA PHE A 134 -12.87 15.28 10.20
C PHE A 134 -12.44 14.46 11.44
N SER A 135 -12.12 13.18 11.26
CA SER A 135 -11.70 12.30 12.36
C SER A 135 -10.21 11.93 12.28
N LEU A 136 -9.42 12.34 13.27
CA LEU A 136 -7.97 12.12 13.29
C LEU A 136 -7.59 10.64 13.33
N SER A 137 -8.35 9.81 14.07
CA SER A 137 -8.14 8.36 14.12
C SER A 137 -8.33 7.70 12.75
N ARG A 138 -9.32 8.19 11.98
CA ARG A 138 -9.64 7.69 10.64
C ARG A 138 -8.63 8.18 9.60
N MET A 139 -8.21 9.45 9.68
CA MET A 139 -7.12 10.01 8.87
C MET A 139 -5.83 9.19 9.01
N LEU A 140 -5.44 8.85 10.24
CA LEU A 140 -4.25 8.05 10.50
C LEU A 140 -4.38 6.62 9.94
N LEU A 141 -5.58 6.02 9.99
CA LEU A 141 -5.85 4.72 9.35
C LEU A 141 -5.77 4.81 7.82
N VAL A 142 -6.31 5.87 7.20
CA VAL A 142 -6.23 6.11 5.75
C VAL A 142 -4.78 6.30 5.30
N CYS A 143 -4.00 7.15 5.97
CA CYS A 143 -2.55 7.31 5.70
C CYS A 143 -1.81 5.98 5.77
N ARG A 144 -2.09 5.16 6.80
CA ARG A 144 -1.44 3.86 6.97
C ARG A 144 -1.81 2.90 5.84
N GLY A 145 -3.08 2.81 5.49
CA GLY A 145 -3.57 1.97 4.40
C GLY A 145 -2.98 2.36 3.05
N THR A 146 -2.94 3.65 2.74
CA THR A 146 -2.41 4.15 1.46
C THR A 146 -0.91 3.92 1.32
N ILE A 147 -0.12 4.13 2.37
CA ILE A 147 1.32 3.80 2.39
C ILE A 147 1.55 2.31 2.15
N ILE A 148 0.75 1.46 2.80
CA ILE A 148 0.85 0.00 2.64
C ILE A 148 0.61 -0.40 1.19
N GLY A 149 -0.27 0.29 0.45
CA GLY A 149 -0.54 0.02 -0.96
C GLY A 149 0.70 -0.01 -1.87
N TYR A 150 1.79 0.64 -1.47
CA TYR A 150 3.07 0.66 -2.18
C TYR A 150 3.96 -0.58 -1.97
N TYR A 151 3.48 -1.62 -1.30
CA TYR A 151 4.27 -2.84 -1.07
C TYR A 151 4.78 -3.50 -2.37
N GLY A 152 4.08 -3.29 -3.49
CA GLY A 152 4.50 -3.75 -4.81
C GLY A 152 5.85 -3.21 -5.27
N ASN A 153 6.30 -2.05 -4.76
CA ASN A 153 7.60 -1.47 -5.11
C ASN A 153 8.76 -2.42 -4.77
N VAL A 154 8.61 -3.26 -3.75
CA VAL A 154 9.65 -4.23 -3.34
C VAL A 154 9.95 -5.24 -4.46
N ALA A 155 9.04 -5.45 -5.40
CA ALA A 155 9.25 -6.31 -6.57
C ALA A 155 10.50 -5.91 -7.38
N VAL A 156 10.88 -4.63 -7.37
CA VAL A 156 12.09 -4.12 -8.04
C VAL A 156 13.34 -4.90 -7.62
N VAL A 157 13.43 -5.37 -6.36
CA VAL A 157 14.56 -6.19 -5.89
C VAL A 157 14.67 -7.50 -6.69
N PHE A 158 13.53 -8.17 -6.93
CA PHE A 158 13.51 -9.39 -7.75
C PHE A 158 13.84 -9.09 -9.21
N SER A 159 13.39 -7.94 -9.74
CA SER A 159 13.76 -7.48 -11.09
C SER A 159 15.27 -7.44 -11.29
N ILE A 160 16.01 -6.96 -10.29
CA ILE A 160 17.47 -6.85 -10.34
C ILE A 160 18.12 -8.24 -10.30
N ILE A 161 17.66 -9.10 -9.39
CA ILE A 161 18.21 -10.46 -9.20
C ILE A 161 18.12 -11.25 -10.51
N PHE A 162 16.97 -11.17 -11.19
CA PHE A 162 16.73 -11.90 -12.42
C PHE A 162 17.12 -11.12 -13.70
N ARG A 163 17.64 -9.88 -13.57
CA ARG A 163 17.98 -8.99 -14.69
C ARG A 163 16.81 -8.67 -15.64
N LEU A 164 15.60 -8.46 -15.09
CA LEU A 164 14.40 -8.05 -15.84
C LEU A 164 14.18 -6.53 -15.87
N SER A 165 15.03 -5.73 -15.23
CA SER A 165 14.78 -4.29 -15.03
C SER A 165 14.74 -3.47 -16.33
N SER A 166 15.31 -3.99 -17.44
CA SER A 166 15.25 -3.35 -18.76
C SER A 166 14.00 -3.71 -19.56
N GLU A 167 13.32 -4.80 -19.20
CA GLU A 167 12.19 -5.32 -19.98
C GLU A 167 10.93 -4.50 -19.73
N PHE A 168 10.38 -3.93 -20.81
CA PHE A 168 9.13 -3.15 -20.74
C PHE A 168 7.99 -3.97 -20.14
N SER A 169 7.88 -5.25 -20.52
CA SER A 169 6.85 -6.16 -20.01
C SER A 169 6.86 -6.27 -18.48
N TYR A 170 8.04 -6.34 -17.87
CA TYR A 170 8.16 -6.41 -16.41
C TYR A 170 7.68 -5.11 -15.76
N ARG A 171 8.13 -3.96 -16.28
CA ARG A 171 7.74 -2.64 -15.76
C ARG A 171 6.22 -2.42 -15.82
N SER A 172 5.60 -2.75 -16.95
CA SER A 172 4.15 -2.65 -17.10
C SER A 172 3.40 -3.54 -16.10
N VAL A 173 3.89 -4.77 -15.86
CA VAL A 173 3.28 -5.67 -14.87
C VAL A 173 3.40 -5.12 -13.45
N THR A 174 4.56 -4.59 -13.07
CA THR A 174 4.75 -3.99 -11.73
C THR A 174 3.90 -2.75 -11.53
N GLU A 175 3.76 -1.89 -12.54
CA GLU A 175 2.89 -0.71 -12.47
C GLU A 175 1.42 -1.10 -12.34
N LEU A 176 0.95 -2.07 -13.14
CA LEU A 176 -0.41 -2.61 -13.02
C LEU A 176 -0.64 -3.25 -11.65
N PHE A 177 0.34 -3.98 -11.13
CA PHE A 177 0.27 -4.60 -9.82
C PHE A 177 0.06 -3.57 -8.70
N ILE A 178 0.84 -2.47 -8.72
CA ILE A 178 0.73 -1.36 -7.78
C ILE A 178 -0.59 -0.60 -7.98
N PHE A 179 -1.06 -0.46 -9.21
CA PHE A 179 -2.35 0.16 -9.47
C PHE A 179 -3.51 -0.66 -8.88
N ILE A 180 -3.48 -1.99 -9.05
CA ILE A 180 -4.48 -2.89 -8.48
C ILE A 180 -4.42 -2.86 -6.94
N SER A 181 -3.23 -2.84 -6.33
CA SER A 181 -3.10 -2.75 -4.88
C SER A 181 -3.74 -1.47 -4.33
N HIS A 182 -3.55 -0.33 -5.00
CA HIS A 182 -4.21 0.93 -4.64
C HIS A 182 -5.74 0.85 -4.75
N ILE A 183 -6.28 0.18 -5.78
CA ILE A 183 -7.72 -0.07 -5.89
C ILE A 183 -8.23 -0.90 -4.72
N GLN A 184 -7.54 -1.99 -4.35
CA GLN A 184 -7.98 -2.83 -3.24
C GLN A 184 -7.92 -2.08 -1.90
N VAL A 185 -6.85 -1.32 -1.66
CA VAL A 185 -6.74 -0.46 -0.47
C VAL A 185 -7.89 0.54 -0.42
N GLN A 186 -8.19 1.23 -1.51
CA GLN A 186 -9.29 2.20 -1.56
C GLN A 186 -10.64 1.52 -1.28
N ARG A 187 -10.89 0.35 -1.88
CA ARG A 187 -12.10 -0.44 -1.61
C ARG A 187 -12.19 -0.89 -0.15
N THR A 188 -11.07 -1.21 0.49
CA THR A 188 -11.07 -1.57 1.92
C THR A 188 -11.37 -0.38 2.83
N LEU A 189 -10.87 0.81 2.48
CA LEU A 189 -11.08 2.03 3.28
C LEU A 189 -12.49 2.62 3.10
N PHE A 190 -13.08 2.46 1.91
CA PHE A 190 -14.37 3.03 1.54
C PHE A 190 -15.35 1.97 0.99
N PRO A 191 -15.86 1.08 1.86
CA PRO A 191 -16.78 0.01 1.43
C PRO A 191 -18.15 0.54 0.96
N ASP A 192 -18.57 1.72 1.42
CA ASP A 192 -19.87 2.31 1.06
C ASP A 192 -19.91 2.83 -0.38
N LEU A 193 -18.75 3.00 -1.03
CA LEU A 193 -18.65 3.51 -2.38
C LEU A 193 -18.74 2.38 -3.41
N ALA A 194 -19.45 2.63 -4.51
CA ALA A 194 -19.48 1.73 -5.65
C ALA A 194 -18.05 1.49 -6.20
N PHE A 195 -17.83 0.30 -6.78
CA PHE A 195 -16.52 -0.09 -7.34
C PHE A 195 -15.99 0.95 -8.35
N PHE A 196 -16.86 1.45 -9.23
CA PHE A 196 -16.50 2.43 -10.24
C PHE A 196 -16.00 3.76 -9.64
N VAL A 197 -16.61 4.24 -8.56
CA VAL A 197 -16.18 5.48 -7.90
C VAL A 197 -14.82 5.28 -7.24
N ASN A 198 -14.60 4.15 -6.55
CA ASN A 198 -13.30 3.81 -5.99
C ASN A 198 -12.21 3.73 -7.06
N PHE A 199 -12.52 3.12 -8.21
CA PHE A 199 -11.63 3.06 -9.36
C PHE A 199 -11.28 4.46 -9.89
N MET A 200 -12.27 5.33 -10.10
CA MET A 200 -12.06 6.69 -10.61
C MET A 200 -11.21 7.54 -9.65
N VAL A 201 -11.47 7.44 -8.34
CA VAL A 201 -10.67 8.17 -7.32
C VAL A 201 -9.20 7.73 -7.38
N VAL A 202 -8.93 6.43 -7.45
CA VAL A 202 -7.55 5.92 -7.54
C VAL A 202 -6.90 6.31 -8.87
N ALA A 203 -7.61 6.18 -9.99
CA ALA A 203 -7.10 6.57 -11.31
C ALA A 203 -6.72 8.06 -11.37
N LEU A 204 -7.58 8.94 -10.84
CA LEU A 204 -7.30 10.38 -10.76
C LEU A 204 -6.13 10.68 -9.82
N GLY A 205 -6.07 10.03 -8.66
CA GLY A 205 -4.98 10.19 -7.71
C GLY A 205 -3.62 9.76 -8.28
N VAL A 206 -3.58 8.61 -8.96
CA VAL A 206 -2.37 8.10 -9.62
C VAL A 206 -1.96 9.02 -10.78
N ALA A 207 -2.91 9.44 -11.63
CA ALA A 207 -2.62 10.36 -12.72
C ALA A 207 -2.06 11.70 -12.22
N LEU A 208 -2.66 12.27 -11.17
CA LEU A 208 -2.18 13.49 -10.53
C LEU A 208 -0.77 13.30 -9.96
N SER A 209 -0.53 12.18 -9.26
CA SER A 209 0.79 11.90 -8.68
C SER A 209 1.88 11.81 -9.75
N LYS A 210 1.63 11.09 -10.86
CA LYS A 210 2.55 10.96 -11.99
C LYS A 210 2.77 12.29 -12.69
N TYR A 211 1.72 13.11 -12.84
CA TYR A 211 1.84 14.45 -13.38
C TYR A 211 2.73 15.35 -12.51
N CYS A 212 2.53 15.35 -11.18
CA CYS A 212 3.37 16.09 -10.24
C CYS A 212 4.83 15.60 -10.26
N GLY A 213 5.04 14.28 -10.33
CA GLY A 213 6.38 13.68 -10.46
C GLY A 213 7.09 14.12 -11.74
N GLN A 214 6.38 14.10 -12.88
CA GLN A 214 6.92 14.53 -14.16
C GLN A 214 7.23 16.03 -14.19
N LEU A 215 6.36 16.87 -13.64
CA LEU A 215 6.62 18.30 -13.50
C LEU A 215 7.88 18.56 -12.67
N CYS A 216 8.04 17.85 -11.55
CA CYS A 216 9.25 17.96 -10.73
C CYS A 216 10.50 17.61 -11.52
N ARG A 217 10.45 16.51 -12.29
CA ARG A 217 11.57 16.09 -13.14
C ARG A 217 11.92 17.15 -14.19
N ASN A 218 10.92 17.71 -14.87
CA ASN A 218 11.14 18.75 -15.87
C ASN A 218 11.77 20.01 -15.24
N ILE A 219 11.34 20.41 -14.04
CA ILE A 219 11.93 21.56 -13.32
C ILE A 219 13.40 21.31 -12.98
N LEU A 220 13.77 20.08 -12.63
CA LEU A 220 15.16 19.70 -12.30
C LEU A 220 16.08 19.54 -13.52
N GLU A 221 15.54 19.61 -14.74
CA GLU A 221 16.31 19.57 -15.99
C GLU A 221 16.66 20.98 -16.51
N TYR A 222 15.99 22.02 -16.02
CA TYR A 222 16.32 23.44 -16.24
C TYR A 222 17.24 23.98 -15.15
#